data_AF-A0A820L1N3-F1
#
_entry.id   AF-A0A820L1N3-F1
#
_cell.length_a   1.000
_cell.length_b   1.000
_cell.length_c   1.000
_cell.angle_alpha   90.00
_cell.angle_beta   90.00
_cell.angle_gamma   90.00
#
_symmetry.space_group_name_H-M   'P 1'
#
loop_
_entity.id
_entity.type
_entity.pdbx_description
1 polymer ?
#
loop_
_entity_poly.entity_id
_entity_poly.type
_entity_poly.pdbx_seq_one_letter_code
_entity_poly.pdbx_strand_id
1 'polypeptide(L)'
;MNNDQLRNKLHLDKLNKNIKWYLQATSAIENQGLDEGFEWLMDSIQDKNDKISPIIETYNDTITMKNHFISLFNITEFTTFISKIISSSFNLLENVLKY
;
A
#
# COMPACT_ATOMS: atom_id res chain seq x y z
N MET A 1 34.59 -20.45 21.26
CA MET A 1 33.43 -20.32 22.18
C MET A 1 32.19 -20.55 21.35
N ASN A 2 31.29 -21.46 21.76
CA ASN A 2 30.12 -21.79 20.94
C ASN A 2 29.05 -20.69 21.03
N ASN A 3 28.27 -20.49 19.96
CA ASN A 3 27.22 -19.47 19.88
C ASN A 3 26.16 -19.64 21.00
N ASP A 4 25.84 -20.88 21.37
CA ASP A 4 24.88 -21.16 22.46
C ASP A 4 25.38 -20.69 23.83
N GLN A 5 26.69 -20.84 24.07
CA GLN A 5 27.31 -20.39 25.32
C GLN A 5 27.36 -18.86 25.38
N LEU A 6 27.62 -18.20 24.25
CA LEU A 6 27.63 -16.75 24.15
C LEU A 6 26.24 -16.17 24.33
N ARG A 7 25.21 -16.78 23.72
CA ARG A 7 23.80 -16.41 23.86
C ARG A 7 23.38 -16.35 25.33
N ASN A 8 23.69 -17.40 26.08
CA ASN A 8 23.32 -17.52 27.49
C ASN A 8 24.08 -16.51 28.37
N LYS A 9 25.36 -16.25 28.06
CA LYS A 9 26.19 -15.26 28.79
C LYS A 9 25.72 -13.82 28.56
N LEU A 10 25.33 -13.49 27.34
CA LEU A 10 24.84 -12.14 26.99
C LEU A 10 23.36 -11.94 27.34
N HIS A 11 22.69 -12.96 27.87
CA HIS A 11 21.27 -12.93 28.22
C HIS A 11 20.37 -12.44 27.08
N LEU A 12 20.68 -12.86 25.86
CA LEU A 12 19.92 -12.45 24.67
C LEU A 12 18.46 -12.96 24.70
N ASP A 13 18.21 -14.00 25.48
CA ASP A 13 16.89 -14.52 25.84
C ASP A 13 16.04 -13.55 26.67
N LYS A 14 16.67 -12.60 27.38
CA LYS A 14 15.99 -11.58 28.18
C LYS A 14 15.71 -10.29 27.40
N LEU A 15 16.16 -10.19 26.15
CA LEU A 15 15.85 -9.04 25.30
C LEU A 15 14.34 -8.98 25.03
N ASN A 16 13.83 -7.77 24.83
CA ASN A 16 12.43 -7.56 24.46
C ASN A 16 12.11 -8.37 23.19
N LYS A 17 10.96 -9.05 23.17
CA LYS A 17 10.47 -9.83 22.03
C LYS A 17 10.40 -9.04 20.72
N ASN A 18 10.31 -7.72 20.80
CA ASN A 18 10.26 -6.83 19.64
C ASN A 18 11.64 -6.49 19.06
N ILE A 19 12.73 -6.84 19.76
CA ILE A 19 14.09 -6.63 19.28
C ILE A 19 14.54 -7.89 18.52
N LYS A 20 14.69 -7.76 17.21
CA LYS A 20 15.30 -8.80 16.37
C LYS A 20 16.81 -8.80 16.62
N TRP A 21 17.42 -9.98 16.81
CA TRP A 21 18.86 -10.13 16.98
C TRP A 21 19.33 -11.45 16.36
N TYR A 22 20.60 -11.51 16.01
CA TYR A 22 21.26 -12.68 15.44
C TYR A 22 22.72 -12.71 15.86
N LEU A 23 23.23 -13.91 16.14
CA LEU A 23 24.62 -14.14 16.48
C LEU A 23 25.30 -14.81 15.29
N GLN A 24 26.15 -14.04 14.60
CA GLN A 24 27.01 -14.53 13.54
C GLN A 24 28.44 -14.69 14.08
N ALA A 25 29.01 -15.88 13.90
CA ALA A 25 30.43 -16.09 14.18
C ALA A 25 31.25 -15.46 13.05
N THR A 26 32.19 -14.59 13.39
CA THR A 26 32.88 -13.75 12.41
C THR A 26 34.38 -13.66 12.75
N SER A 27 35.22 -13.67 11.72
CA SER A 27 36.65 -13.36 11.82
C SER A 27 36.98 -12.20 10.88
N ALA A 28 37.40 -11.07 11.45
CA ALA A 28 37.80 -9.88 10.68
C ALA A 28 39.11 -10.10 9.90
N ILE A 29 39.99 -10.97 10.41
CA ILE A 29 41.28 -11.26 9.80
C ILE A 29 41.10 -12.21 8.61
N GLU A 30 40.22 -13.20 8.76
CA GLU A 30 39.95 -14.20 7.71
C GLU A 30 38.82 -13.77 6.76
N ASN A 31 38.19 -12.62 7.03
CA ASN A 31 37.04 -12.11 6.29
C ASN A 31 35.91 -13.13 6.15
N GLN A 32 35.55 -13.81 7.24
CA GLN A 32 34.52 -14.84 7.28
C GLN A 32 33.37 -14.39 8.18
N GLY A 33 32.13 -14.72 7.81
CA GLY A 33 30.96 -14.47 8.64
C GLY A 33 30.50 -13.01 8.64
N LEU A 34 31.03 -12.15 7.76
CA LEU A 34 30.58 -10.76 7.66
C LEU A 34 29.38 -10.65 6.71
N ASP A 35 29.49 -11.24 5.52
CA ASP A 35 28.46 -11.19 4.50
C ASP A 35 27.15 -11.82 4.99
N GLU A 36 27.22 -12.96 5.66
CA GLU A 36 26.05 -13.65 6.23
C GLU A 36 25.38 -12.82 7.33
N GLY A 37 26.18 -12.10 8.13
CA GLY A 37 25.66 -11.19 9.16
C GLY A 37 24.97 -9.96 8.56
N PHE A 38 25.53 -9.41 7.48
CA PHE A 38 24.95 -8.28 6.76
C PHE A 38 23.71 -8.67 5.95
N GLU A 39 23.69 -9.86 5.36
CA GLU A 39 22.53 -10.41 4.66
C GLU A 39 21.35 -10.56 5.63
N TRP A 40 21.57 -11.19 6.79
CA TRP A 40 20.54 -11.29 7.83
C TRP A 40 20.05 -9.91 8.31
N LEU A 41 20.96 -8.95 8.48
CA LEU A 41 20.61 -7.59 8.91
C LEU A 41 19.74 -6.89 7.86
N MET A 42 20.10 -6.99 6.58
CA MET A 42 19.33 -6.43 5.48
C MET A 42 17.91 -7.00 5.44
N ASP A 43 17.78 -8.32 5.54
CA ASP A 43 16.50 -9.03 5.58
C ASP A 43 15.67 -8.68 6.82
N SER A 44 16.33 -8.37 7.93
CA SER A 44 15.66 -8.03 9.19
C SER A 44 15.13 -6.60 9.22
N ILE A 45 15.78 -5.69 8.49
CA ILE A 45 15.42 -4.27 8.33
C ILE A 45 14.44 -4.06 7.16
N GLN A 46 14.50 -4.89 6.11
CA GLN A 46 13.44 -4.93 5.11
C GLN A 46 12.16 -5.43 5.78
N ASP A 47 11.35 -4.49 6.25
CA ASP A 47 9.97 -4.77 6.59
C ASP A 47 9.31 -5.41 5.36
N LYS A 48 8.95 -6.68 5.49
CA LYS A 48 8.19 -7.41 4.46
C LYS A 48 6.75 -6.89 4.34
N ASN A 49 6.39 -5.87 5.12
CA ASN A 49 5.11 -5.20 5.05
C ASN A 49 5.17 -4.10 3.99
N ASP A 50 4.37 -4.32 2.96
CA ASP A 50 3.78 -3.29 2.09
C ASP A 50 4.65 -2.66 1.00
N LYS A 51 5.48 -3.46 0.31
CA LYS A 51 5.66 -3.21 -1.12
C LYS A 51 4.53 -3.88 -1.89
N ILE A 52 3.34 -3.30 -1.80
CA ILE A 52 2.38 -3.45 -2.90
C ILE A 52 3.14 -3.00 -4.14
N SER A 53 3.30 -3.89 -5.13
CA SER A 53 4.04 -3.50 -6.32
C SER A 53 3.33 -2.30 -6.96
N PRO A 54 4.06 -1.34 -7.57
CA PRO A 54 3.44 -0.17 -8.19
C PRO A 54 2.32 -0.54 -9.18
N ILE A 55 2.40 -1.73 -9.78
CA ILE A 55 1.39 -2.31 -10.67
C ILE A 55 0.08 -2.60 -9.94
N ILE A 56 0.14 -3.17 -8.73
CA ILE A 56 -1.05 -3.52 -7.94
C ILE A 56 -1.71 -2.25 -7.38
N GLU A 57 -0.91 -1.26 -6.96
CA GLU A 57 -1.41 0.05 -6.54
C GLU A 57 -2.14 0.75 -7.70
N THR A 58 -1.49 0.85 -8.87
CA THR A 58 -2.09 1.45 -10.08
C THR A 58 -3.39 0.75 -10.48
N TYR A 59 -3.47 -0.58 -10.35
CA TYR A 59 -4.68 -1.33 -10.64
C TYR A 59 -5.83 -0.96 -9.69
N ASN A 60 -5.55 -0.93 -8.38
CA ASN A 60 -6.55 -0.57 -7.37
C ASN A 60 -7.00 0.90 -7.50
N ASP A 61 -6.08 1.81 -7.82
CA ASP A 61 -6.39 3.21 -8.07
C ASP A 61 -7.27 3.38 -9.31
N THR A 62 -7.01 2.63 -10.38
CA THR A 62 -7.83 2.65 -11.60
C THR A 62 -9.27 2.21 -11.31
N ILE A 63 -9.45 1.16 -10.50
CA ILE A 63 -10.80 0.71 -10.08
C ILE A 63 -11.48 1.79 -9.23
N THR A 64 -10.75 2.39 -8.30
CA THR A 64 -11.28 3.45 -7.42
C THR A 64 -11.71 4.68 -8.22
N MET A 65 -10.87 5.15 -9.16
CA MET A 65 -11.21 6.24 -10.07
C MET A 65 -12.44 5.90 -10.92
N LYS A 66 -12.51 4.69 -11.50
CA LYS A 66 -13.67 4.27 -12.30
C LYS A 66 -14.96 4.33 -11.49
N ASN A 67 -14.95 3.80 -10.26
CA ASN A 67 -16.11 3.83 -9.39
C ASN A 67 -16.49 5.26 -9.00
N HIS A 68 -15.50 6.12 -8.74
CA HIS A 68 -15.73 7.53 -8.49
C HIS A 68 -16.41 8.21 -9.69
N PHE A 69 -15.91 8.02 -10.91
CA PHE A 69 -16.55 8.57 -12.11
C PHE A 69 -17.99 8.07 -12.29
N ILE A 70 -18.23 6.77 -12.13
CA ILE A 70 -19.59 6.22 -12.22
C ILE A 70 -20.50 6.86 -11.16
N SER A 71 -19.99 7.09 -9.94
CA SER A 71 -20.76 7.75 -8.89
C SER A 71 -21.12 9.20 -9.24
N LEU A 72 -20.24 9.94 -9.93
CA LEU A 72 -20.50 11.30 -10.39
C LEU A 72 -21.62 11.37 -11.43
N PHE A 73 -21.74 10.36 -12.29
CA PHE A 73 -22.81 10.30 -13.30
C PHE A 73 -24.13 9.71 -12.76
N ASN A 74 -24.08 8.92 -11.69
CA ASN A 74 -25.26 8.36 -11.03
C ASN A 74 -25.88 9.29 -9.97
N ILE A 75 -25.42 10.54 -9.85
CA ILE A 75 -26.02 11.49 -8.91
C ILE A 75 -27.44 11.80 -9.39
N THR A 76 -28.42 11.57 -8.53
CA THR A 76 -29.83 11.93 -8.73
C THR A 76 -30.02 13.42 -9.08
N GLU A 77 -29.09 14.28 -8.66
CA GLU A 77 -29.02 15.68 -9.08
C GLU A 77 -28.69 15.86 -10.57
N PHE A 78 -27.83 15.03 -11.18
CA PHE A 78 -27.55 15.09 -12.61
C PHE A 78 -28.77 14.67 -13.43
N THR A 79 -29.46 13.60 -13.03
CA THR A 79 -30.70 13.19 -13.70
C THR A 79 -31.82 14.21 -13.51
N THR A 80 -31.89 14.86 -12.34
CA THR A 80 -32.81 15.98 -12.07
C THR A 80 -32.46 17.23 -12.88
N PHE A 81 -31.17 17.53 -13.05
CA PHE A 81 -30.69 18.65 -13.86
C PHE A 81 -31.01 18.44 -15.35
N ILE A 82 -30.72 17.24 -15.87
CA ILE A 82 -31.03 16.88 -17.26
C ILE A 82 -32.54 16.86 -17.50
N SER A 83 -33.34 16.31 -16.58
CA SER A 83 -34.80 16.32 -16.73
C SER A 83 -35.37 17.75 -16.70
N LYS A 84 -34.79 18.64 -15.89
CA LYS A 84 -35.13 20.06 -15.87
C LYS A 84 -34.75 20.79 -17.16
N ILE A 85 -33.58 20.48 -17.74
CA ILE A 85 -33.19 21.01 -19.05
C ILE A 85 -34.16 20.53 -20.14
N ILE A 86 -34.43 19.22 -20.22
CA ILE A 86 -35.30 18.63 -21.24
C ILE A 86 -36.72 19.20 -21.16
N SER A 87 -37.28 19.32 -19.95
CA SER A 87 -38.62 19.90 -19.77
C SER A 87 -38.66 21.39 -20.15
N SER A 88 -37.61 22.16 -19.82
CA SER A 88 -37.52 23.56 -20.20
C SER A 88 -37.39 23.78 -21.71
N SER A 89 -36.65 22.94 -22.42
CA SER A 89 -36.51 23.02 -23.87
C SER A 89 -37.77 22.57 -24.61
N PHE A 90 -38.48 21.55 -24.11
CA PHE A 90 -39.78 21.14 -24.66
C PHE A 90 -40.84 22.25 -24.55
N ASN A 91 -40.93 22.92 -23.40
CA ASN A 91 -41.85 24.04 -23.19
C ASN A 91 -41.54 25.23 -24.10
N LEU A 92 -40.26 25.48 -24.40
CA LEU A 92 -39.85 26.49 -25.38
C LEU A 92 -40.29 26.13 -26.80
N LEU A 93 -40.14 24.88 -27.21
CA LEU A 93 -40.55 24.39 -28.53
C LEU A 93 -42.08 24.42 -28.72
N GLU A 94 -42.86 24.03 -27.70
CA GLU A 94 -44.33 24.12 -27.76
C GLU A 94 -44.83 25.55 -27.91
N ASN A 95 -44.19 26.51 -27.24
CA ASN A 95 -44.58 27.92 -27.33
C ASN A 95 -44.21 28.55 -28.67
N VAL A 96 -43.18 28.04 -29.36
CA VAL A 96 -42.79 28.51 -30.71
C VAL A 96 -43.70 27.93 -31.79
N LEU A 97 -44.27 26.73 -31.60
CA LEU A 97 -45.16 26.07 -32.57
C LEU A 97 -46.65 26.47 -32.45
N LYS A 98 -47.03 27.26 -31.44
CA LYS A 98 -48.40 27.75 -31.22
C LYS A 98 -48.68 29.14 -31.83
N TYR A 99 -47.76 29.68 -32.62
CA TYR A 99 -47.92 30.87 -33.46
C TYR A 99 -47.78 30.49 -34.93
#